data_AF-A0A7W6JY32-F1
#
_entry.id   AF-A0A7W6JY32-F1
#
_cell.length_a   1.000
_cell.length_b   1.000
_cell.length_c   1.000
_cell.angle_alpha   90.00
_cell.angle_beta   90.00
_cell.angle_gamma   90.00
#
_symmetry.space_group_name_H-M   'P 1'
#
loop_
_entity.id
_entity.type
_entity.pdbx_description
1 polymer ?
#
loop_
_entity_poly.entity_id
_entity_poly.type
_entity_poly.pdbx_seq_one_letter_code
_entity_poly.pdbx_strand_id
1 'polypeptide(L)'
;MTSRETGAIDRPGERAEETRRNRFWGIMAGFLLLGGVAGATLVVMERHSGTLPGALAIGLVVLLTLSVLGGAWWFLRVIDEVEREANYIASTIALNFYLILYADWYFLWKGGLVSQPDHEALFLSTMIVMAVAYFWKKIRP
;
A
#
# COMPACT_ATOMS: atom_id res chain seq x y z
N MET A 1 13.72 -27.48 -45.60
CA MET A 1 12.98 -27.38 -44.33
C MET A 1 13.63 -26.25 -43.54
N THR A 2 13.02 -25.08 -43.61
CA THR A 2 13.55 -23.79 -43.14
C THR A 2 13.29 -23.64 -41.64
N SER A 3 14.38 -23.66 -40.87
CA SER A 3 14.42 -23.19 -39.49
C SER A 3 14.01 -21.71 -39.48
N ARG A 4 12.83 -21.40 -38.92
CA ARG A 4 12.42 -20.02 -38.61
C ARG A 4 13.17 -19.60 -37.35
N GLU A 5 14.25 -18.85 -37.55
CA GLU A 5 14.82 -18.01 -36.51
C GLU A 5 13.80 -16.93 -36.14
N THR A 6 12.96 -17.20 -35.14
CA THR A 6 12.29 -16.16 -34.36
C THR A 6 13.34 -15.50 -33.46
N GLY A 7 14.23 -14.73 -34.09
CA GLY A 7 15.09 -13.80 -33.40
C GLY A 7 14.21 -12.75 -32.73
N ALA A 8 14.07 -12.86 -31.41
CA ALA A 8 13.45 -11.86 -30.56
C ALA A 8 14.21 -10.53 -30.71
N ILE A 9 13.78 -9.68 -31.64
CA ILE A 9 14.09 -8.24 -31.62
C ILE A 9 13.17 -7.62 -30.57
N ASP A 10 13.44 -8.00 -29.34
CA ASP A 10 12.90 -7.43 -28.12
C ASP A 10 13.25 -5.94 -28.17
N ARG A 11 12.24 -5.11 -28.47
CA ARG A 11 12.47 -3.70 -28.76
C ARG A 11 13.04 -3.07 -27.48
N PRO A 12 14.04 -2.17 -27.56
CA PRO A 12 14.64 -1.56 -26.37
C PRO A 12 13.62 -0.98 -25.38
N GLY A 13 12.45 -0.54 -25.88
CA GLY A 13 11.33 -0.08 -25.06
C GLY A 13 10.61 -1.19 -24.27
N GLU A 14 10.45 -2.39 -24.83
CA GLU A 14 9.77 -3.52 -24.18
C GLU A 14 10.57 -4.03 -22.98
N ARG A 15 11.88 -4.22 -23.14
CA ARG A 15 12.79 -4.55 -22.02
C ARG A 15 12.82 -3.49 -20.92
N ALA A 16 12.73 -2.21 -21.30
CA ALA A 16 12.70 -1.10 -20.34
C ALA A 16 11.39 -1.09 -19.54
N GLU A 17 10.26 -1.41 -20.17
CA GLU A 17 8.96 -1.56 -19.54
C GLU A 17 8.93 -2.75 -18.58
N GLU A 18 9.44 -3.92 -18.99
CA GLU A 18 9.50 -5.10 -18.12
C GLU A 18 10.34 -4.86 -16.86
N THR A 19 11.47 -4.17 -17.02
CA THR A 19 12.34 -3.82 -15.88
C THR A 19 11.65 -2.87 -14.91
N ARG A 20 10.87 -1.89 -15.41
CA ARG A 20 10.07 -0.98 -14.57
C ARG A 20 8.95 -1.71 -13.86
N ARG A 21 8.20 -2.56 -14.58
CA ARG A 21 7.14 -3.40 -14.03
C ARG A 21 7.65 -4.29 -12.90
N ASN A 22 8.80 -4.94 -13.09
CA ASN A 22 9.40 -5.80 -12.07
C ASN A 22 9.86 -4.99 -10.84
N ARG A 23 10.38 -3.78 -11.03
CA ARG A 23 10.73 -2.88 -9.91
C ARG A 23 9.49 -2.44 -9.14
N PHE A 24 8.43 -2.06 -9.84
CA PHE A 24 7.14 -1.72 -9.22
C PHE A 24 6.60 -2.87 -8.35
N TRP A 25 6.54 -4.08 -8.91
CA TRP A 25 6.08 -5.26 -8.18
C TRP A 25 7.02 -5.63 -7.03
N GLY A 26 8.33 -5.45 -7.20
CA GLY A 26 9.30 -5.65 -6.12
C GLY A 26 9.10 -4.68 -4.94
N ILE A 27 8.80 -3.41 -5.21
CA ILE A 27 8.49 -2.42 -4.17
C ILE A 27 7.19 -2.80 -3.45
N MET A 28 6.14 -3.15 -4.20
CA MET A 28 4.86 -3.58 -3.63
C MET A 28 4.99 -4.85 -2.78
N ALA A 29 5.70 -5.86 -3.29
CA ALA A 29 5.98 -7.07 -2.54
C ALA A 29 6.79 -6.78 -1.27
N GLY A 30 7.80 -5.90 -1.36
CA GLY A 30 8.59 -5.47 -0.21
C GLY A 30 7.76 -4.82 0.89
N PHE A 31 6.86 -3.90 0.51
CA PHE A 31 5.94 -3.26 1.47
C PHE A 31 4.94 -4.25 2.07
N LEU A 32 4.38 -5.14 1.25
CA LEU A 32 3.43 -6.14 1.72
C LEU A 32 4.08 -7.13 2.69
N LEU A 33 5.31 -7.57 2.41
CA LEU A 33 6.09 -8.40 3.32
C LEU A 33 6.43 -7.65 4.61
N LEU A 34 6.88 -6.41 4.52
CA LEU A 34 7.23 -5.60 5.69
C LEU A 34 6.01 -5.36 6.59
N GLY A 35 4.87 -4.99 6.00
CA GLY A 35 3.60 -4.85 6.73
C GLY A 35 3.12 -6.18 7.32
N GLY A 36 3.21 -7.27 6.58
CA GLY A 36 2.82 -8.61 7.03
C GLY A 36 3.67 -9.11 8.21
N VAL A 37 4.99 -8.94 8.15
CA VAL A 37 5.90 -9.31 9.25
C VAL A 37 5.68 -8.45 10.48
N ALA A 38 5.50 -7.13 10.31
CA ALA A 38 5.19 -6.23 11.41
C ALA A 38 3.86 -6.64 12.08
N GLY A 39 2.79 -6.83 11.29
CA GLY A 39 1.48 -7.25 11.80
C GLY A 39 1.51 -8.60 12.51
N ALA A 40 2.17 -9.61 11.92
CA ALA A 40 2.31 -10.93 12.53
C ALA A 40 3.06 -10.86 13.86
N THR A 41 4.12 -10.05 13.93
CA THR A 41 4.89 -9.85 15.17
C THR A 41 4.01 -9.23 16.26
N LEU A 42 3.19 -8.24 15.92
CA LEU A 42 2.26 -7.61 16.85
C LEU A 42 1.26 -8.62 17.42
N VAL A 43 0.59 -9.40 16.56
CA VAL A 43 -0.39 -10.41 16.97
C VAL A 43 0.23 -11.47 17.89
N VAL A 44 1.46 -11.92 17.59
CA VAL A 44 2.15 -12.92 18.43
C VAL A 44 2.50 -12.33 19.79
N MET A 45 2.99 -11.09 19.84
CA MET A 45 3.39 -10.42 21.09
C MET A 45 2.18 -10.08 21.96
N GLU A 46 1.09 -9.60 21.37
CA GLU A 46 -0.14 -9.29 22.11
C GLU A 46 -0.69 -10.53 22.83
N ARG A 47 -0.64 -11.70 22.19
CA ARG A 47 -1.04 -12.98 22.80
C ARG A 47 -0.18 -13.41 23.99
N HIS A 48 1.08 -12.98 24.06
CA HIS A 48 2.02 -13.41 25.10
C HIS A 48 2.13 -12.42 26.27
N SER A 49 2.23 -11.12 25.99
CA SER A 49 2.54 -10.10 27.00
C SER A 49 1.51 -8.97 27.09
N GLY A 50 0.52 -8.90 26.18
CA GLY A 50 -0.47 -7.83 26.08
C GLY A 50 0.09 -6.43 25.78
N THR A 51 1.40 -6.23 25.86
CA THR A 51 2.11 -4.98 25.62
C THR A 51 3.45 -5.22 24.95
N LEU A 52 3.83 -4.33 24.03
CA LEU A 52 5.12 -4.38 23.35
C LEU A 52 6.22 -3.76 24.23
N PRO A 53 7.40 -4.38 24.32
CA PRO A 53 8.57 -3.73 24.90
C PRO A 53 8.84 -2.38 24.22
N GLY A 54 9.03 -1.31 25.00
CA GLY A 54 9.15 0.05 24.47
C GLY A 54 10.24 0.21 23.42
N ALA A 55 11.38 -0.47 23.58
CA ALA A 55 12.45 -0.46 22.58
C ALA A 55 12.02 -1.07 21.24
N LEU A 56 11.26 -2.16 21.26
CA LEU A 56 10.72 -2.79 20.05
C LEU A 56 9.66 -1.89 19.39
N ALA A 57 8.78 -1.27 20.19
CA ALA A 57 7.77 -0.35 19.67
C ALA A 57 8.42 0.83 18.94
N ILE A 58 9.44 1.46 19.55
CA ILE A 58 10.20 2.55 18.92
C ILE A 58 10.89 2.07 17.64
N GLY A 59 11.53 0.89 17.68
CA GLY A 59 12.18 0.30 16.51
C GLY A 59 11.21 0.07 15.34
N LEU A 60 10.01 -0.47 15.63
CA LEU A 60 8.96 -0.68 14.62
C LEU A 60 8.47 0.64 14.03
N VAL A 61 8.24 1.66 14.85
CA VAL A 61 7.82 2.99 14.39
C VAL A 61 8.87 3.58 13.45
N VAL A 62 10.15 3.55 13.82
CA VAL A 62 11.24 4.08 12.99
C VAL A 62 11.34 3.29 11.68
N LEU A 63 11.32 1.96 11.75
CA LEU A 63 11.41 1.10 10.57
C LEU A 63 10.24 1.34 9.61
N LEU A 64 9.01 1.37 10.11
CA LEU A 64 7.81 1.62 9.30
C LEU A 64 7.86 3.01 8.67
N THR A 65 8.20 4.03 9.45
CA THR A 65 8.27 5.42 8.97
C THR A 65 9.30 5.57 7.85
N LEU A 66 10.53 5.08 8.06
CA LEU A 66 11.58 5.16 7.06
C LEU A 66 11.26 4.33 5.81
N SER A 67 10.63 3.17 5.98
CA SER A 67 10.24 2.32 4.87
C SER A 67 9.17 3.00 4.01
N VAL A 68 8.13 3.57 4.64
CA VAL A 68 7.05 4.28 3.92
C VAL A 68 7.60 5.52 3.22
N LEU A 69 8.37 6.36 3.91
CA LEU A 69 8.94 7.58 3.31
C LEU A 69 9.93 7.24 2.18
N GLY A 70 10.85 6.31 2.43
CA GLY A 70 11.86 5.90 1.46
C GLY A 70 11.24 5.23 0.24
N GLY A 71 10.28 4.32 0.43
CA GLY A 71 9.62 3.67 -0.68
C GLY A 71 8.65 4.59 -1.42
N ALA A 72 7.99 5.54 -0.76
CA ALA A 72 7.20 6.57 -1.44
C ALA A 72 8.10 7.47 -2.32
N TRP A 73 9.24 7.92 -1.79
CA TRP A 73 10.22 8.70 -2.55
C TRP A 73 10.75 7.93 -3.75
N TRP A 74 11.09 6.66 -3.57
CA TRP A 74 11.58 5.81 -4.65
C TRP A 74 10.50 5.52 -5.70
N PHE A 75 9.28 5.24 -5.26
CA PHE A 75 8.11 5.01 -6.11
C PHE A 75 7.88 6.19 -7.05
N LEU A 76 7.84 7.41 -6.51
CA LEU A 76 7.63 8.64 -7.30
C LEU A 76 8.71 8.89 -8.35
N ARG A 77 9.90 8.28 -8.24
CA ARG A 77 10.97 8.38 -9.24
C ARG A 77 10.89 7.36 -10.37
N VAL A 78 10.14 6.26 -10.18
CA VAL A 78 10.12 5.12 -11.11
C VAL A 78 8.83 5.10 -11.95
N ILE A 79 7.72 5.56 -11.39
CA ILE A 79 6.41 5.56 -12.06
C ILE A 79 6.37 6.52 -13.25
N ASP A 80 5.49 6.23 -14.20
CA ASP A 80 5.17 7.13 -15.30
C ASP A 80 4.05 8.13 -14.93
N GLU A 81 3.66 8.98 -15.88
CA GLU A 81 2.63 10.00 -15.66
C GLU A 81 1.23 9.41 -15.49
N VAL A 82 0.93 8.30 -16.18
CA VAL A 82 -0.38 7.65 -16.16
C VAL A 82 -0.60 6.92 -14.83
N GLU A 83 0.41 6.17 -14.38
CA GLU A 83 0.45 5.53 -13.06
C GLU A 83 0.38 6.58 -11.95
N ARG A 84 1.04 7.73 -12.13
CA ARG A 84 0.97 8.84 -11.16
C ARG A 84 -0.43 9.43 -11.08
N GLU A 85 -1.11 9.65 -12.21
CA GLU A 85 -2.49 10.13 -12.22
C GLU A 85 -3.43 9.13 -11.52
N ALA A 86 -3.33 7.84 -11.86
CA ALA A 86 -4.14 6.79 -11.23
C ALA A 86 -3.91 6.73 -9.71
N ASN A 87 -2.64 6.81 -9.28
CA ASN A 87 -2.29 6.84 -7.87
C ASN A 87 -2.82 8.09 -7.16
N TYR A 88 -2.76 9.26 -7.79
CA TYR A 88 -3.27 10.50 -7.24
C TYR A 88 -4.78 10.42 -7.01
N ILE A 89 -5.54 10.01 -8.04
CA ILE A 89 -6.99 9.83 -7.95
C ILE A 89 -7.35 8.82 -6.84
N ALA A 90 -6.69 7.67 -6.83
CA ALA A 90 -6.95 6.63 -5.82
C ALA A 90 -6.65 7.12 -4.39
N SER A 91 -5.54 7.83 -4.21
CA SER A 91 -5.14 8.40 -2.91
C SER A 91 -6.12 9.47 -2.45
N THR A 92 -6.57 10.34 -3.35
CA THR A 92 -7.57 11.38 -3.04
C THR A 92 -8.90 10.75 -2.63
N ILE A 93 -9.39 9.75 -3.36
CA ILE A 93 -10.62 9.03 -3.01
C ILE A 93 -10.49 8.38 -1.63
N ALA A 94 -9.41 7.63 -1.40
CA ALA A 94 -9.17 6.94 -0.14
C ALA A 94 -9.04 7.89 1.05
N LEU A 95 -8.34 9.02 0.89
CA LEU A 95 -8.20 10.02 1.94
C LEU A 95 -9.55 10.65 2.31
N ASN A 96 -10.37 11.00 1.32
CA ASN A 96 -11.72 11.53 1.58
C ASN A 96 -12.60 10.49 2.25
N PHE A 97 -12.55 9.23 1.80
CA PHE A 97 -13.24 8.12 2.45
C PHE A 97 -12.82 7.98 3.92
N TYR A 98 -11.52 8.00 4.22
CA TYR A 98 -11.01 7.93 5.60
C TYR A 98 -11.52 9.09 6.46
N LEU A 99 -11.46 10.32 5.95
CA LEU A 99 -11.90 11.51 6.69
C LEU A 99 -13.39 11.44 7.04
N ILE A 100 -14.23 11.05 6.08
CA ILE A 100 -15.67 10.91 6.29
C ILE A 100 -15.94 9.76 7.28
N LEU A 101 -15.40 8.57 7.01
CA LEU A 101 -15.63 7.39 7.83
C LEU A 101 -15.19 7.61 9.28
N TYR A 102 -14.03 8.22 9.50
CA TYR A 102 -13.53 8.54 10.83
C TYR A 102 -14.43 9.56 11.54
N ALA A 103 -14.80 10.66 10.87
CA ALA A 103 -15.62 11.71 11.47
C ALA A 103 -17.02 11.17 11.86
N ASP A 104 -17.67 10.46 10.94
CA ASP A 104 -19.00 9.89 11.16
C ASP A 104 -18.98 8.88 12.30
N TRP A 105 -18.03 7.94 12.30
CA TRP A 105 -17.90 6.95 13.37
C TRP A 105 -17.61 7.63 14.72
N TYR A 106 -16.72 8.63 14.73
CA TYR A 106 -16.41 9.38 15.96
C TYR A 106 -17.65 10.07 16.54
N PHE A 107 -18.46 10.74 15.72
CA PHE A 107 -19.69 11.40 16.20
C PHE A 107 -20.74 10.39 16.66
N LEU A 108 -20.93 9.29 15.92
CA LEU A 108 -21.85 8.22 16.32
C LEU A 108 -21.43 7.57 17.65
N TRP A 109 -20.12 7.38 17.87
CA TRP A 109 -19.59 6.88 19.15
C TRP A 109 -19.86 7.86 20.29
N LYS A 110 -19.61 9.16 20.09
CA LYS A 110 -19.92 10.19 21.09
C LYS A 110 -21.42 10.31 21.37
N GLY A 111 -22.27 9.98 20.40
CA GLY A 111 -23.72 9.86 20.57
C GLY A 111 -24.19 8.56 21.25
N GLY A 112 -23.28 7.63 21.57
CA GLY A 112 -23.60 6.34 22.20
C GLY A 112 -24.29 5.34 21.27
N LEU A 113 -24.23 5.55 19.95
CA LEU A 113 -24.91 4.71 18.95
C LEU A 113 -24.05 3.52 18.48
N VAL A 114 -22.73 3.66 18.51
CA VAL A 114 -21.77 2.63 18.06
C VAL A 114 -20.59 2.52 19.04
N SER A 115 -19.80 1.46 18.90
CA SER A 115 -18.57 1.27 19.67
C SER A 115 -17.51 2.31 19.29
N GLN A 116 -16.48 2.42 20.15
CA GLN A 116 -15.32 3.25 19.88
C GLN A 116 -14.71 2.92 18.49
N PRO A 117 -14.27 3.93 17.73
CA PRO A 117 -13.64 3.71 16.42
C PRO A 117 -12.43 2.78 16.53
N ASP A 118 -12.43 1.75 15.69
CA ASP A 118 -11.34 0.79 15.56
C ASP A 118 -10.34 1.29 14.50
N HIS A 119 -9.12 1.56 14.92
CA HIS A 119 -8.05 2.07 14.05
C HIS A 119 -7.63 1.06 12.98
N GLU A 120 -7.67 -0.24 13.28
CA GLU A 120 -7.34 -1.29 12.33
C GLU A 120 -8.42 -1.39 11.25
N ALA A 121 -9.69 -1.34 11.65
CA ALA A 121 -10.82 -1.34 10.72
C ALA A 121 -10.79 -0.11 9.79
N LEU A 122 -10.48 1.08 10.33
CA LEU A 122 -10.30 2.31 9.55
C LEU A 122 -9.15 2.20 8.55
N PHE A 123 -8.01 1.67 9.00
CA PHE A 123 -6.85 1.49 8.14
C PHE A 123 -7.14 0.50 7.01
N LEU A 124 -7.66 -0.69 7.33
CA LEU A 124 -7.95 -1.74 6.36
C LEU A 124 -9.01 -1.33 5.34
N SER A 125 -10.11 -0.72 5.79
CA SER A 125 -11.15 -0.22 4.88
C SER A 125 -10.60 0.84 3.93
N THR A 126 -9.76 1.75 4.41
CA THR A 126 -9.10 2.77 3.58
C THR A 126 -8.15 2.15 2.55
N MET A 127 -7.36 1.16 2.95
CA MET A 127 -6.47 0.42 2.03
C MET A 127 -7.26 -0.33 0.95
N ILE A 128 -8.40 -0.92 1.30
CA ILE A 128 -9.29 -1.59 0.34
C ILE A 128 -9.86 -0.58 -0.65
N VAL A 129 -10.38 0.55 -0.17
CA VAL A 129 -10.93 1.61 -1.05
C VAL A 129 -9.86 2.17 -1.99
N MET A 130 -8.65 2.42 -1.47
CA MET A 130 -7.52 2.85 -2.29
C MET A 130 -7.17 1.83 -3.38
N ALA A 131 -7.07 0.55 -3.03
CA ALA A 131 -6.76 -0.52 -3.98
C ALA A 131 -7.86 -0.62 -5.06
N VAL A 132 -9.13 -0.62 -4.65
CA VAL A 132 -10.27 -0.66 -5.57
C VAL A 132 -10.26 0.54 -6.51
N ALA A 133 -10.06 1.75 -6.00
CA ALA A 133 -10.00 2.97 -6.80
C ALA A 133 -8.82 2.94 -7.80
N TYR A 134 -7.66 2.48 -7.35
CA TYR A 134 -6.47 2.34 -8.20
C TYR A 134 -6.71 1.34 -9.33
N PHE A 135 -7.19 0.12 -9.02
CA PHE A 135 -7.47 -0.89 -10.05
C PHE A 135 -8.60 -0.47 -10.98
N TRP A 136 -9.63 0.21 -10.48
CA TRP A 136 -10.71 0.74 -11.30
C TRP A 136 -10.20 1.74 -12.34
N LYS A 137 -9.36 2.70 -11.94
CA LYS A 137 -8.74 3.66 -12.87
C LYS A 137 -7.74 2.99 -13.81
N LYS A 138 -7.00 1.98 -13.33
CA LYS A 138 -6.06 1.21 -14.17
C LYS A 138 -6.77 0.41 -15.28
N ILE A 139 -7.97 -0.11 -15.01
CA ILE A 139 -8.77 -0.86 -16.00
C ILE A 139 -9.51 0.08 -16.96
N ARG A 140 -9.79 1.32 -16.54
CA ARG A 140 -10.52 2.34 -17.32
C ARG A 140 -9.63 3.59 -17.53
N PRO A 141 -8.64 3.53 -18.44
CA PRO A 141 -7.74 4.64 -18.71
C PRO A 141 -8.47 5.93 -19.08
#